data_AF-A0A433RUU7-F1
#
_entry.id   AF-A0A433RUU7-F1
#
_cell.length_a   1.000
_cell.length_b   1.000
_cell.length_c   1.000
_cell.angle_alpha   90.00
_cell.angle_beta   90.00
_cell.angle_gamma   90.00
#
_symmetry.space_group_name_H-M   'P 1'
#
loop_
_entity.id
_entity.type
_entity.pdbx_description
1 polymer ?
#
loop_
_entity_poly.entity_id
_entity_poly.type
_entity_poly.pdbx_seq_one_letter_code
_entity_poly.pdbx_strand_id
1 'polypeptide(L)'
;MSVFCYRHNKIVVKEILKKTTLEWDDIHDIVLEYDEDGYETYTFTKNDKTAIQIPVTRQYQDGAKSEIYALATDYHITFEERKGR
;
A
#
# COMPACT_ATOMS: atom_id res chain seq x y z
N MET A 1 7.79 -15.41 -31.15
CA MET A 1 7.86 -14.07 -30.53
C MET A 1 6.48 -13.75 -29.99
N SER A 2 6.24 -13.99 -28.70
CA SER A 2 4.95 -13.70 -28.08
C SER A 2 5.13 -12.49 -27.17
N VAL A 3 4.55 -11.36 -27.59
CA VAL A 3 4.41 -10.15 -26.78
C VAL A 3 3.22 -10.38 -25.87
N PHE A 4 3.47 -10.69 -24.60
CA PHE A 4 2.45 -10.63 -23.56
C PHE A 4 2.61 -9.30 -22.81
N CYS A 5 1.76 -8.33 -23.15
CA CYS A 5 1.58 -7.10 -22.41
C CYS A 5 0.99 -7.39 -21.02
N TYR A 6 1.84 -7.60 -20.01
CA TYR A 6 1.41 -7.57 -18.60
C TYR A 6 1.16 -6.12 -18.17
N ARG A 7 0.02 -5.59 -18.64
CA ARG A 7 -0.47 -4.22 -18.36
C ARG A 7 -1.39 -4.17 -17.13
N HIS A 8 -1.26 -5.09 -16.18
CA HIS A 8 -2.31 -5.35 -15.18
C HIS A 8 -1.94 -5.10 -13.71
N ASN A 9 -0.69 -4.84 -13.35
CA ASN A 9 -0.36 -4.58 -11.94
C ASN A 9 -0.42 -3.10 -11.54
N LYS A 10 -0.80 -2.22 -12.48
CA LYS A 10 -0.97 -0.78 -12.26
C LYS A 10 -2.28 -0.40 -11.54
N ILE A 11 -3.09 -1.38 -11.13
CA ILE A 11 -4.52 -1.18 -10.82
C ILE A 11 -4.82 -1.08 -9.33
N VAL A 12 -3.97 -1.58 -8.44
CA VAL A 12 -4.49 -2.02 -7.13
C VAL A 12 -4.52 -0.93 -6.04
N VAL A 13 -4.14 0.30 -6.40
CA VAL A 13 -4.45 1.53 -5.64
C VAL A 13 -5.30 2.46 -6.51
N LYS A 14 -6.09 1.96 -7.46
CA LYS A 14 -6.97 2.86 -8.23
C LYS A 14 -8.01 3.57 -7.36
N GLU A 15 -8.31 3.03 -6.17
CA GLU A 15 -9.32 3.59 -5.26
C GLU A 15 -8.85 3.97 -3.86
N ILE A 16 -7.72 3.47 -3.33
CA ILE A 16 -7.20 3.94 -2.02
C ILE A 16 -6.80 5.43 -2.10
N LEU A 17 -6.52 5.93 -3.31
CA LEU A 17 -6.09 7.30 -3.57
C LEU A 17 -6.72 7.82 -4.88
N LYS A 18 -7.92 8.41 -4.85
CA LYS A 18 -8.31 9.38 -5.92
C LYS A 18 -7.34 10.58 -6.03
N LYS A 19 -6.29 10.65 -5.19
CA LYS A 19 -5.31 11.74 -5.10
C LYS A 19 -3.86 11.36 -5.48
N THR A 20 -3.48 10.08 -5.59
CA THR A 20 -2.06 9.70 -5.76
C THR A 20 -1.92 8.34 -6.44
N THR A 21 -1.10 8.26 -7.48
CA THR A 21 -0.77 7.01 -8.16
C THR A 21 0.56 6.51 -7.60
N LEU A 22 0.58 5.33 -6.96
CA LEU A 22 1.80 4.67 -6.51
C LEU A 22 2.15 3.52 -7.46
N GLU A 23 3.42 3.43 -7.85
CA GLU A 23 3.95 2.29 -8.60
C GLU A 23 4.58 1.33 -7.59
N TRP A 24 4.08 0.09 -7.52
CA TRP A 24 4.52 -0.91 -6.54
C TRP A 24 5.99 -1.28 -6.67
N ASP A 25 6.53 -1.30 -7.90
CA ASP A 25 7.97 -1.49 -8.17
C ASP A 25 8.86 -0.40 -7.54
N ASP A 26 8.29 0.76 -7.20
CA ASP A 26 9.01 1.86 -6.55
C ASP A 26 8.86 1.85 -5.02
N ILE A 27 8.07 0.94 -4.46
CA ILE A 27 7.87 0.82 -3.01
C ILE A 27 8.91 -0.12 -2.42
N HIS A 28 9.58 0.34 -1.36
CA HIS A 28 10.57 -0.41 -0.61
C HIS A 28 9.94 -1.10 0.61
N ASP A 29 9.13 -0.36 1.37
CA ASP A 29 8.46 -0.86 2.58
C ASP A 29 7.10 -0.20 2.80
N ILE A 30 6.25 -0.91 3.54
CA ILE A 30 4.92 -0.48 3.94
C ILE A 30 4.76 -0.71 5.43
N VAL A 31 4.31 0.32 6.14
CA VAL A 31 4.02 0.26 7.58
C VAL A 31 2.57 0.65 7.82
N LEU A 32 1.82 -0.20 8.49
CA LEU A 32 0.49 0.13 9.03
C LEU A 32 0.64 0.50 10.50
N GLU A 33 0.38 1.76 10.83
CA GLU A 33 0.35 2.26 12.20
C GLU A 33 -1.09 2.40 12.68
N TYR A 34 -1.41 1.87 13.85
CA TYR A 34 -2.74 2.00 14.45
C TYR A 34 -2.67 2.57 15.86
N ASP A 35 -3.48 3.57 16.19
CA ASP A 35 -3.51 4.21 17.51
C ASP A 35 -4.58 3.60 18.44
N GLU A 36 -4.60 4.07 19.69
CA GLU A 36 -5.55 3.60 20.72
C GLU A 36 -7.00 4.02 20.41
N ASP A 37 -7.17 5.08 19.61
CA ASP A 37 -8.47 5.58 19.16
C ASP A 37 -9.00 4.80 17.93
N GLY A 38 -8.21 3.87 17.39
CA GLY A 38 -8.57 3.01 16.26
C GLY A 38 -8.42 3.70 14.90
N TYR A 39 -7.64 4.78 14.81
CA TYR A 39 -7.18 5.30 13.53
C TYR A 39 -6.00 4.48 13.06
N GLU A 40 -6.09 4.01 11.82
CA GLU A 40 -5.00 3.32 11.17
C GLU A 40 -4.43 4.23 10.05
N THR A 41 -3.13 4.19 9.82
CA THR A 41 -2.44 4.96 8.77
C THR A 41 -1.41 4.08 8.10
N TYR A 42 -1.50 3.96 6.77
CA TYR A 42 -0.47 3.33 5.97
C TYR A 42 0.63 4.34 5.63
N THR A 43 1.88 3.98 5.87
CA THR A 43 3.07 4.68 5.39
C THR A 43 3.73 3.83 4.32
N PHE A 44 3.77 4.34 3.09
CA PHE A 44 4.46 3.73 1.97
C PHE A 44 5.80 4.44 1.77
N THR A 45 6.90 3.72 1.95
CA THR A 45 8.24 4.25 1.72
C THR A 45 8.72 3.80 0.35
N LYS A 46 9.09 4.75 -0.50
CA LYS A 46 9.65 4.50 -1.82
C LYS A 46 11.15 4.22 -1.76
N ASN A 47 11.69 3.65 -2.83
CA ASN A 47 13.13 3.39 -3.00
C ASN A 47 13.99 4.68 -2.91
N ASP A 48 13.42 5.84 -3.25
CA ASP A 48 14.06 7.15 -3.12
C ASP A 48 14.03 7.73 -1.70
N LYS A 49 13.50 6.97 -0.73
CA LYS A 49 13.25 7.33 0.68
C LYS A 49 12.11 8.34 0.88
N THR A 50 11.30 8.60 -0.14
CA THR A 50 10.08 9.39 0.00
C THR A 50 9.02 8.54 0.70
N ALA A 51 8.48 9.05 1.80
CA ALA A 51 7.37 8.41 2.52
C ALA A 51 6.04 9.07 2.17
N ILE A 52 5.01 8.27 1.93
CA ILE A 52 3.65 8.72 1.64
C ILE A 52 2.71 8.11 2.66
N GLN A 53 2.04 8.97 3.43
CA GLN A 53 1.12 8.57 4.48
C GLN A 53 -0.33 8.65 4.01
N ILE A 54 -1.10 7.61 4.27
CA ILE A 54 -2.49 7.47 3.86
C ILE A 54 -3.30 7.01 5.07
N PRO A 55 -4.15 7.89 5.64
CA PRO A 55 -5.03 7.48 6.73
C PRO A 55 -6.09 6.50 6.22
N VAL A 56 -6.29 5.41 6.95
CA VAL A 56 -7.34 4.43 6.73
C VAL A 56 -8.65 5.05 7.21
N THR A 57 -9.49 5.43 6.26
CA THR A 57 -10.86 5.84 6.55
C THR A 57 -11.78 4.61 6.56
N ARG A 58 -12.92 4.70 7.26
CA ARG A 58 -13.88 3.58 7.47
C ARG A 58 -14.31 2.83 6.20
N GLN A 59 -14.13 3.42 5.03
CA GLN A 59 -14.42 2.79 3.73
C GLN A 59 -13.39 1.72 3.30
N TYR A 60 -12.34 1.47 4.09
CA TYR A 60 -11.21 0.61 3.73
C TYR A 60 -10.91 -0.53 4.72
N GLN A 61 -11.80 -0.82 5.67
CA GLN A 61 -11.45 -1.58 6.89
C GLN A 61 -11.08 -3.06 6.69
N ASP A 62 -11.61 -3.79 5.69
CA ASP A 62 -11.31 -5.23 5.56
C ASP A 62 -10.81 -5.66 4.17
N GLY A 63 -11.40 -5.14 3.09
CA GLY A 63 -11.02 -5.51 1.71
C GLY A 63 -9.67 -4.94 1.28
N ALA A 64 -9.44 -3.67 1.56
CA ALA A 64 -8.23 -2.97 1.10
C ALA A 64 -6.96 -3.45 1.83
N LYS A 65 -7.07 -3.84 3.11
CA LYS A 65 -5.93 -4.37 3.87
C LYS A 65 -5.43 -5.69 3.30
N SER A 66 -6.36 -6.61 3.00
CA SER A 66 -6.03 -7.90 2.39
C SER A 66 -5.38 -7.74 1.02
N GLU A 67 -5.85 -6.77 0.22
CA GLU A 67 -5.26 -6.46 -1.09
C GLU A 67 -3.84 -5.86 -0.97
N ILE A 68 -3.63 -4.89 -0.08
CA ILE A 68 -2.30 -4.30 0.17
C ILE A 68 -1.30 -5.38 0.62
N TYR A 69 -1.72 -6.28 1.51
CA TYR A 69 -0.88 -7.37 1.98
C TYR A 69 -0.52 -8.37 0.86
N ALA A 70 -1.50 -8.75 0.04
CA ALA A 70 -1.26 -9.64 -1.10
C ALA A 70 -0.27 -9.02 -2.10
N LEU A 71 -0.41 -7.73 -2.40
CA LEU A 71 0.52 -7.01 -3.29
C LEU A 71 1.89 -6.87 -2.68
N ALA A 72 1.99 -6.53 -1.40
CA ALA A 72 3.29 -6.45 -0.73
C ALA A 72 4.03 -7.79 -0.84
N THR A 73 3.30 -8.90 -0.69
CA THR A 73 3.86 -10.25 -0.85
C THR A 73 4.31 -10.52 -2.29
N ASP A 74 3.46 -10.23 -3.28
CA ASP A 74 3.76 -10.43 -4.72
C ASP A 74 4.98 -9.63 -5.18
N TYR A 75 5.18 -8.45 -4.60
CA TYR A 75 6.29 -7.55 -4.91
C TYR A 75 7.50 -7.73 -3.98
N HIS A 76 7.47 -8.69 -3.06
CA HIS A 76 8.52 -8.90 -2.06
C HIS A 76 8.84 -7.67 -1.20
N ILE A 77 7.83 -6.84 -0.94
CA ILE A 77 7.90 -5.63 -0.12
C ILE A 77 7.69 -6.03 1.34
N THR A 78 8.45 -5.40 2.23
CA THR A 78 8.26 -5.60 3.67
C THR A 78 6.98 -4.89 4.12
N PHE A 79 6.05 -5.64 4.70
CA PHE A 79 4.84 -5.11 5.31
C PHE A 79 4.91 -5.29 6.83
N GLU A 80 4.89 -4.18 7.58
CA GLU A 80 4.93 -4.17 9.05
C GLU A 80 3.66 -3.57 9.62
N GLU A 81 3.14 -4.19 10.69
CA GLU A 81 2.06 -3.63 11.50
C GLU A 81 2.61 -3.24 12.87
N ARG A 82 2.33 -2.01 13.31
CA ARG A 82 2.77 -1.55 14.63
C ARG A 82 1.75 -0.64 15.30
N LYS A 83 1.71 -0.69 16.62
CA LYS A 83 0.92 0.24 17.42
C LYS A 83 1.58 1.63 17.35
N GLY A 84 0.85 2.61 16.84
CA GLY A 84 1.20 4.03 16.90
C GLY A 84 1.34 4.49 18.35
N ARG A 85 2.27 5.41 18.58
CA ARG A 85 2.68 5.85 19.91
C ARG A 85 1.74 6.86 20.53
#